data_AF-A0A0F9Y7Z4-F1
#
_entry.id   AF-A0A0F9Y7Z4-F1
#
_cell.length_a   1.000
_cell.length_b   1.000
_cell.length_c   1.000
_cell.angle_alpha   90.00
_cell.angle_beta   90.00
_cell.angle_gamma   90.00
#
_symmetry.space_group_name_H-M   'P 1'
#
loop_
_entity.id
_entity.type
_entity.pdbx_description
1 polymer ?
#
loop_
_entity_poly.entity_id
_entity_poly.type
_entity_poly.pdbx_seq_one_letter_code
_entity_poly.pdbx_strand_id
1 'polypeptide(L)' 'MYKIVRKTEGNVRKIADNKIATNFITKEMTKDFSLATTEAKEYYEKVETTYNRIYYVLEGELILKFEDSE' A
#
# COMPACT_ATOMS: atom_id res chain seq x y z
N MET A 1 -10.05 5.80 18.48
CA MET A 1 -10.76 6.09 17.22
C MET A 1 -9.91 5.58 16.07
N TYR A 2 -10.45 4.66 15.26
CA TYR A 2 -9.73 4.09 14.11
C TYR A 2 -10.10 4.85 12.83
N LYS A 3 -9.14 5.02 11.92
CA LYS A 3 -9.41 5.52 10.57
C LYS A 3 -9.36 4.34 9.60
N ILE A 4 -10.49 4.02 8.99
CA ILE A 4 -10.55 3.05 7.88
C ILE A 4 -10.29 3.82 6.60
N VAL A 5 -9.27 3.41 5.84
CA VAL A 5 -8.99 3.95 4.50
C VAL A 5 -9.47 2.95 3.46
N ARG A 6 -10.46 3.33 2.67
CA ARG A 6 -11.02 2.51 1.59
C ARG A 6 -10.16 2.60 0.35
N LYS A 7 -10.25 1.58 -0.51
CA LYS A 7 -9.52 1.56 -1.78
C LYS A 7 -9.78 2.81 -2.63
N THR A 8 -11.02 3.30 -2.61
CA THR A 8 -11.48 4.50 -3.34
C THR A 8 -10.87 5.80 -2.85
N GLU A 9 -10.32 5.83 -1.64
CA GLU A 9 -9.65 7.00 -1.05
C GLU A 9 -8.15 7.01 -1.33
N GLY A 10 -7.62 5.93 -1.92
CA GLY A 10 -6.20 5.82 -2.26
C GLY A 10 -5.81 6.75 -3.40
N ASN A 11 -4.66 7.42 -3.26
CA ASN A 11 -4.10 8.24 -4.32
C ASN A 11 -3.30 7.36 -5.29
N VAL A 12 -3.81 7.21 -6.51
CA VAL A 12 -3.18 6.41 -7.58
C VAL A 12 -2.10 7.24 -8.27
N ARG A 13 -0.86 6.75 -8.21
CA ARG A 13 0.30 7.33 -8.89
C ARG A 13 0.81 6.36 -9.94
N LYS A 14 0.89 6.82 -11.19
CA LYS A 14 1.59 6.09 -12.26
C LYS A 14 3.10 6.18 -12.03
N ILE A 15 3.78 5.03 -11.96
CA ILE A 15 5.25 4.95 -11.80
C ILE A 15 5.90 4.71 -13.16
N ALA A 16 5.32 3.82 -13.96
CA ALA A 16 5.71 3.53 -15.33
C ALA A 16 4.45 3.15 -16.13
N ASP A 17 4.59 2.91 -17.43
CA ASP A 17 3.45 2.54 -18.29
C ASP A 17 2.72 1.29 -17.82
N ASN A 18 3.46 0.34 -17.24
CA ASN A 18 2.96 -0.93 -16.76
C ASN A 18 3.04 -1.10 -15.23
N LYS A 19 3.22 0.00 -14.47
CA LYS A 19 3.32 -0.03 -13.01
C LYS A 19 2.62 1.16 -12.36
N ILE A 20 1.73 0.86 -11.42
CA ILE A 20 1.02 1.85 -10.62
C ILE A 20 1.24 1.58 -9.13
N ALA A 21 1.19 2.65 -8.33
CA ALA A 21 1.11 2.57 -6.88
C ALA A 21 -0.18 3.23 -6.40
N THR A 22 -0.91 2.57 -5.52
CA THR A 22 -2.05 3.14 -4.80
C THR A 22 -1.62 3.43 -3.38
N ASN A 23 -1.51 4.72 -3.04
CA ASN A 23 -1.09 5.16 -1.72
C ASN A 23 -2.32 5.36 -0.83
N PHE A 24 -2.45 4.56 0.22
CA PHE A 24 -3.57 4.64 1.16
C PHE A 24 -3.24 5.53 2.37
N ILE A 25 -1.99 5.49 2.84
CA ILE A 25 -1.55 6.29 3.97
C ILE A 25 -0.26 6.99 3.57
N THR A 26 -0.31 8.32 3.57
CA THR A 26 0.83 9.16 3.17
C THR A 26 1.36 9.95 4.37
N LYS A 27 2.55 10.56 4.20
CA LYS A 27 3.20 11.37 5.25
C LYS A 27 2.38 12.58 5.68
N GLU A 28 1.50 13.07 4.81
CA GLU A 28 0.56 14.17 5.07
C GLU A 28 -0.55 13.72 6.03
N MET A 29 -0.85 12.42 6.11
CA MET A 29 -1.85 11.83 7.01
C MET A 29 -1.24 11.44 8.37
N THR A 30 -0.03 10.88 8.38
CA THR A 30 0.69 10.52 9.61
C THR A 30 2.20 10.55 9.36
N LYS A 31 2.97 10.94 10.38
CA LYS A 31 4.44 11.02 10.29
C LYS A 31 5.12 9.67 10.53
N ASP A 32 4.42 8.71 11.12
CA ASP A 32 5.05 7.51 11.69
C ASP A 32 5.11 6.34 10.70
N PHE A 33 4.18 6.27 9.75
CA PHE A 33 4.14 5.19 8.77
C PHE A 33 3.46 5.59 7.45
N SER A 34 3.65 4.77 6.43
CA SER A 34 2.94 4.90 5.15
C SER A 34 2.48 3.52 4.69
N LEU A 35 1.41 3.50 3.89
CA LEU A 35 0.88 2.28 3.31
C LEU A 35 0.55 2.52 1.85
N ALA A 36 1.13 1.70 0.98
CA ALA A 36 0.82 1.68 -0.43
C ALA A 36 0.83 0.24 -0.95
N THR A 37 0.01 -0.03 -1.96
CA THR A 37 0.10 -1.26 -2.74
C THR A 37 0.56 -0.91 -4.15
N THR A 38 1.36 -1.79 -4.74
CA THR A 38 1.82 -1.65 -6.13
C THR A 38 1.26 -2.77 -6.97
N GLU A 39 0.74 -2.42 -8.14
CA GLU A 39 0.34 -3.37 -9.16
C GLU A 39 1.21 -3.14 -10.40
N ALA A 40 1.72 -4.22 -10.98
CA ALA A 40 2.55 -4.15 -12.17
C ALA A 40 2.23 -5.32 -13.11
N LYS A 41 2.23 -5.07 -14.42
CA LYS A 41 1.98 -6.08 -15.46
C LYS A 41 3.23 -6.23 -16.33
N GLU A 42 3.76 -7.45 -16.44
CA GLU A 42 4.97 -7.73 -17.23
C GLU A 42 6.13 -6.76 -16.90
N TYR A 43 6.29 -6.44 -15.62
CA TYR A 43 7.22 -5.42 -15.16
C TYR A 43 8.52 -6.03 -14.66
N TYR A 44 9.64 -5.54 -15.18
CA TYR A 44 10.98 -5.87 -14.71
C TYR A 44 11.61 -4.64 -14.06
N GLU A 45 11.98 -4.76 -12.77
CA GLU A 45 12.74 -3.74 -12.06
C GLU A 45 14.17 -4.24 -11.89
N LYS A 46 15.14 -3.60 -12.55
CA LYS A 46 16.54 -3.75 -12.17
C LYS A 46 16.81 -2.82 -11.00
N VAL A 47 16.71 -3.34 -9.78
CA VAL A 47 17.00 -2.56 -8.57
C VAL A 47 18.48 -2.67 -8.23
N GLU A 48 19.23 -1.57 -8.36
CA GLU A 48 20.54 -1.41 -7.72
C GLU A 48 20.35 -0.63 -6.43
N THR A 49 20.40 -1.33 -5.30
CA THR A 49 20.19 -0.74 -3.98
C THR A 49 21.20 -1.29 -2.98
N THR A 50 21.66 -0.44 -2.06
CA THR A 50 22.64 -0.79 -1.02
C THR A 50 22.04 -1.55 0.17
N TYR A 51 20.73 -1.83 0.15
CA TYR A 51 20.01 -2.49 1.24
C TYR A 51 19.18 -3.68 0.75
N ASN A 52 19.00 -4.68 1.61
CA ASN A 52 18.20 -5.85 1.30
C ASN A 52 16.70 -5.49 1.27
N ARG A 53 15.96 -6.01 0.29
CA ARG A 53 14.50 -5.91 0.22
C ARG A 53 13.87 -7.29 0.36
N ILE A 54 12.85 -7.39 1.20
CA ILE A 54 12.03 -8.59 1.34
C ILE A 54 10.65 -8.26 0.77
N TYR A 55 10.18 -9.04 -0.18
CA TYR A 55 8.86 -8.90 -0.79
C TYR A 55 7.95 -10.02 -0.31
N TYR A 56 6.74 -9.66 0.08
CA TYR A 56 5.67 -10.60 0.41
C TYR A 56 4.54 -10.41 -0.59
N VAL A 57 4.09 -11.51 -1.19
CA VAL A 57 2.81 -11.54 -1.91
C VAL A 57 1.75 -11.87 -0.87
N LEU A 58 0.82 -10.94 -0.63
CA LEU A 58 -0.29 -11.14 0.29
C LEU A 58 -1.54 -11.45 -0.52
N GLU A 59 -2.06 -12.67 -0.38
CA GLU A 59 -3.32 -13.11 -0.96
C GLU A 59 -4.30 -13.46 0.18
N GLY A 60 -5.52 -12.93 0.13
CA GLY A 60 -6.56 -13.20 1.13
C GLY A 60 -7.57 -12.07 1.34
N GLU A 61 -8.49 -12.27 2.27
CA GLU A 61 -9.50 -11.28 2.68
C GLU A 61 -9.25 -10.82 4.12
N LEU A 62 -9.31 -9.51 4.36
CA LEU A 62 -9.22 -8.92 5.70
C LEU A 62 -10.62 -8.81 6.30
N ILE A 63 -10.91 -9.60 7.33
CA ILE A 63 -12.16 -9.51 8.10
C ILE A 63 -11.89 -8.70 9.36
N LEU A 64 -12.50 -7.51 9.45
CA LEU A 64 -12.42 -6.66 10.65
C LEU A 64 -13.66 -6.87 11.51
N LYS A 65 -13.48 -7.21 12.79
CA LYS A 65 -14.52 -7.21 13.81
C LYS A 65 -14.21 -6.09 14.80
N PHE A 66 -15.14 -5.16 14.96
CA PHE A 66 -15.05 -4.12 15.98
C PHE A 66 -16.02 -4.51 17.08
N GLU A 67 -15.52 -4.75 18.29
CA GLU A 67 -16.37 -4.86 19.46
C GLU A 67 -16.81 -3.44 19.83
N ASP A 68 -18.12 -3.21 19.89
CA ASP A 68 -18.63 -1.97 20.45
C ASP A 68 -18.27 -1.95 21.94
N SER A 69 -17.43 -0.99 22.32
CA SER A 69 -17.16 -0.72 23.73
C SER A 69 -18.43 -0.13 24.36
N GLU A 70 -19.08 -0.90 25.25
CA GLU A 70 -20.05 -0.39 26.22
C GLU A 70 -19.41 0.63 27.18
#